data_AF-A0A7C7HI45-F1
#
_entry.id   AF-A0A7C7HI45-F1
#
_cell.length_a   1.000
_cell.length_b   1.000
_cell.length_c   1.000
_cell.angle_alpha   90.00
_cell.angle_beta   90.00
_cell.angle_gamma   90.00
#
_symmetry.space_group_name_H-M   'P 1'
#
loop_
_entity.id
_entity.type
_entity.pdbx_description
1 polymer ?
#
loop_
_entity_poly.entity_id
_entity_poly.type
_entity_poly.pdbx_seq_one_letter_code
_entity_poly.pdbx_strand_id
1 'polypeptide(L)' 'MPDRCLRDPNTLVLYLELIYRKYDGEELVNKAILRIAMRCYYPGEFEKLMTNHGFQIADQFGNYGKGQNWFCSS' A
#
# COMPACT_ATOMS: atom_id res chain seq x y z
N MET A 1 0.84 12.01 -17.66
CA MET A 1 0.11 12.47 -16.46
C MET A 1 0.74 11.75 -15.29
N PRO A 2 1.44 12.41 -14.34
CA PRO A 2 2.02 11.66 -13.24
C PRO A 2 0.88 11.28 -12.28
N ASP A 3 0.70 9.98 -12.09
CA ASP A 3 -0.20 9.38 -11.11
C ASP A 3 0.20 9.87 -9.71
N ARG A 4 -0.40 10.99 -9.29
CA ARG A 4 -0.24 11.51 -7.93
C ARG A 4 -0.91 10.52 -7.00
N CYS A 5 -0.11 9.71 -6.32
CA CYS A 5 -0.49 9.07 -5.08
C CYS A 5 -1.09 10.15 -4.16
N LEU A 6 -2.41 10.18 -4.05
CA LEU A 6 -3.16 11.08 -3.17
C LEU A 6 -2.96 10.58 -1.73
N ARG A 7 -1.73 10.70 -1.21
CA ARG A 7 -1.46 10.59 0.22
C ARG A 7 -1.96 11.86 0.87
N ASP A 8 -3.04 11.76 1.62
CA ASP A 8 -3.34 12.74 2.64
C ASP A 8 -2.39 12.46 3.83
N PRO A 9 -1.56 13.43 4.27
CA PRO A 9 -0.57 13.20 5.31
C PRO A 9 -1.17 13.02 6.70
N ASN A 10 -2.45 13.35 6.89
CA ASN A 10 -3.17 13.26 8.16
C ASN A 10 -4.07 12.01 8.25
N THR A 11 -4.37 11.39 7.11
CA THR A 11 -5.15 10.17 7.03
C THR A 11 -4.29 9.07 6.46
N LEU A 12 -3.99 8.05 7.27
CA LEU A 12 -3.37 6.81 6.83
C LEU A 12 -4.35 6.03 5.94
N VAL A 13 -4.75 6.60 4.81
CA VAL A 13 -5.67 6.03 3.83
C VAL A 13 -5.04 6.20 2.45
N LEU A 14 -4.85 5.09 1.76
CA LEU A 14 -4.45 5.06 0.36
C LEU A 14 -5.69 4.85 -0.51
N TYR A 15 -5.78 5.60 -1.60
CA TYR A 15 -6.78 5.40 -2.64
C TYR A 15 -6.10 4.77 -3.84
N LEU A 16 -6.11 3.45 -3.90
CA LEU A 16 -5.57 2.71 -5.04
C LEU A 16 -6.60 2.65 -6.17
N GLU A 17 -6.13 2.76 -7.40
CA GLU A 17 -6.93 2.49 -8.59
C GLU A 17 -6.49 1.15 -9.21
N LEU A 18 -7.38 0.17 -9.22
CA LEU A 18 -7.22 -1.05 -10.00
C LEU A 18 -7.83 -0.84 -11.38
N ILE A 19 -6.99 -0.85 -12.41
CA ILE A 19 -7.40 -0.56 -13.78
C ILE A 19 -7.40 -1.86 -14.58
N TYR A 20 -8.59 -2.33 -14.96
CA TYR A 20 -8.77 -3.37 -15.95
C TYR A 20 -8.87 -2.75 -17.35
N ARG A 21 -8.14 -3.32 -18.32
CA ARG A 21 -8.22 -2.95 -19.74
C ARG A 21 -8.32 -4.23 -20.57
N LYS A 22 -9.27 -4.26 -21.50
CA LYS A 22 -9.40 -5.32 -22.51
C LYS A 22 -9.20 -4.70 -23.89
N TYR A 23 -8.31 -5.30 -24.65
CA TYR A 23 -8.05 -4.93 -26.03
C TYR A 23 -8.52 -6.03 -26.99
N ASP A 24 -8.95 -5.63 -28.18
CA ASP A 24 -9.10 -6.50 -29.34
C ASP A 24 -8.15 -5.98 -30.43
N GLY A 25 -7.03 -6.69 -30.64
CA GLY A 25 -5.87 -6.14 -31.34
C GLY A 25 -5.33 -4.90 -30.63
N GLU A 26 -5.26 -3.77 -31.33
CA GLU A 26 -4.84 -2.47 -30.78
C GLU A 26 -6.02 -1.64 -30.23
N GLU A 27 -7.27 -2.08 -30.46
CA GLU A 27 -8.46 -1.35 -30.05
C GLU A 27 -8.81 -1.63 -28.58
N LEU A 28 -8.94 -0.59 -27.76
CA LEU A 28 -9.40 -0.72 -26.38
C LEU A 28 -10.93 -0.90 -26.35
N VAL A 29 -11.39 -2.14 -26.26
CA VAL A 29 -12.82 -2.48 -26.27
C VAL A 29 -13.49 -2.44 -24.90
N ASN A 30 -12.73 -2.49 -23.81
CA ASN A 30 -13.29 -2.34 -22.46
C ASN A 30 -12.26 -1.77 -21.48
N LYS A 31 -12.74 -0.94 -20.54
CA LYS A 31 -11.95 -0.40 -19.43
C LYS A 31 -12.84 -0.30 -18.20
N ALA A 32 -12.37 -0.87 -17.09
CA ALA A 32 -12.99 -0.68 -15.78
C ALA A 32 -11.94 -0.16 -14.80
N ILE A 33 -12.32 0.82 -13.97
CA ILE A 33 -11.48 1.32 -12.89
C ILE A 33 -12.22 1.06 -11.59
N LEU A 34 -11.61 0.28 -10.71
CA LEU A 34 -12.08 0.09 -9.34
C LEU A 34 -11.21 0.93 -8.41
N ARG A 35 -11.85 1.80 -7.63
CA ARG A 35 -11.17 2.61 -6.60
C ARG A 35 -11.32 1.93 -5.25
N ILE A 36 -10.20 1.63 -4.62
CA ILE A 36 -10.14 0.94 -3.33
C ILE A 36 -9.55 1.91 -2.30
N ALA A 37 -10.31 2.23 -1.27
CA ALA A 37 -9.80 2.90 -0.09
C ALA A 37 -9.18 1.84 0.84
N MET A 38 -7.87 1.93 1.05
CA MET A 38 -7.15 1.05 1.98
C MET A 38 -6.62 1.84 3.16
N ARG A 39 -6.93 1.40 4.36
CA ARG A 39 -6.34 1.96 5.57
C ARG A 39 -4.93 1.42 5.75
N CYS A 40 -3.98 2.34 5.88
CA CYS A 40 -2.63 2.06 6.32
C CYS A 40 -2.52 2.23 7.83
N TYR A 41 -1.50 1.63 8.40
CA TYR A 41 -1.19 1.68 9.82
C TYR A 41 0.32 1.85 9.95
N TYR A 42 0.78 2.58 10.96
CA TYR A 42 2.19 2.49 11.32
C TYR A 42 2.49 1.06 11.79
N PRO A 43 3.73 0.56 11.62
CA PRO A 43 4.06 -0.83 11.95
C PRO A 43 3.63 -1.25 13.36
N GLY A 44 3.87 -0.41 14.37
CA GLY A 44 3.47 -0.71 15.76
C GLY A 44 1.95 -0.68 15.99
N GLU A 45 1.21 0.17 15.27
CA GLU A 45 -0.26 0.20 15.34
C GLU A 45 -0.87 -1.05 14.70
N PHE A 46 -0.30 -1.48 13.56
CA PHE A 46 -0.70 -2.70 12.88
C PHE A 46 -0.45 -3.94 13.75
N GLU A 47 0.74 -4.05 14.34
CA GLU A 47 1.10 -5.17 15.21
C GLU A 47 0.15 -5.29 16.41
N LYS A 48 -0.15 -4.16 17.05
CA LYS A 48 -1.11 -4.12 18.15
C LYS A 48 -2.52 -4.54 17.70
N LEU A 49 -2.98 -4.05 16.55
CA LEU A 49 -4.28 -4.42 15.98
C LEU A 49 -4.37 -5.94 15.73
N MET A 50 -3.39 -6.52 15.05
CA MET A 50 -3.37 -7.95 14.71
C MET A 50 -3.35 -8.82 15.97
N THR A 51 -2.53 -8.45 16.96
CA THR A 51 -2.45 -9.16 18.24
C THR A 51 -3.77 -9.08 19.01
N ASN A 52 -4.42 -7.91 19.05
CA ASN A 52 -5.73 -7.75 19.69
C ASN A 52 -6.83 -8.62 19.06
N HIS A 53 -6.71 -8.93 17.77
CA HIS A 53 -7.61 -9.85 17.06
C HIS A 53 -7.21 -11.33 17.20
N GLY A 54 -6.17 -11.64 17.98
CA GLY A 54 -5.71 -13.01 18.22
C GLY A 54 -4.83 -13.57 17.10
N PHE A 55 -4.34 -12.74 16.18
CA PHE A 55 -3.38 -13.16 15.17
C PHE A 55 -1.95 -13.09 15.71
N GLN A 56 -1.09 -13.98 15.23
CA GLN A 56 0.35 -13.94 15.45
C GLN A 56 1.04 -13.56 14.14
N ILE A 57 1.94 -12.56 14.20
CA ILE A 57 2.77 -12.18 13.05
C ILE A 57 3.86 -13.24 12.88
N ALA A 58 3.89 -13.88 11.71
CA ALA A 58 4.83 -14.97 11.42
C ALA A 58 6.20 -14.46 10.92
N ASP A 59 6.24 -13.34 10.20
CA ASP A 59 7.47 -12.78 9.62
C ASP A 59 7.32 -11.28 9.31
N GLN A 60 8.44 -10.58 9.09
CA GLN A 60 8.49 -9.17 8.72
C GLN A 60 9.44 -8.95 7.52
N PHE A 61 8.92 -8.36 6.45
CA PHE A 61 9.70 -7.98 5.28
C PHE A 61 9.95 -6.48 5.24
N GLY A 62 11.14 -6.06 4.79
CA GLY A 62 11.48 -4.64 4.57
C GLY A 62 12.10 -3.92 5.77
N ASN A 63 12.47 -4.64 6.84
CA ASN A 63 13.28 -4.16 7.96
C ASN A 63 12.81 -2.81 8.56
N TYR A 64 11.50 -2.65 8.75
CA TYR A 64 10.89 -1.45 9.37
C TYR A 64 11.03 -1.43 10.91
N GLY A 65 11.78 -2.38 11.48
CA GLY A 65 11.91 -2.61 12.91
C GLY A 65 13.35 -2.44 13.41
N LYS A 66 13.52 -1.47 14.31
CA LYS A 66 14.75 -1.06 15.03
C LYS A 66 15.75 -0.29 14.15
N GLY A 67 15.90 1.00 14.45
CA GLY A 67 16.76 1.95 13.75
C GLY A 67 18.21 1.47 13.66
N GLN A 68 18.51 0.72 12.62
CA GLN A 68 19.87 0.64 12.10
C GLN A 68 20.07 1.92 11.29
N ASN A 69 21.04 2.73 11.72
CA ASN A 69 21.52 3.89 10.99
C ASN A 69 21.87 3.45 9.56
N TRP A 70 21.04 3.83 8.60
CA TRP A 70 21.37 3.70 7.19
C TRP A 70 22.42 4.76 6.87
N PHE A 71 23.70 4.45 7.11
CA PHE A 71 24.79 5.17 6.44
C PHE A 71 24.82 4.70 4.99
N CYS A 72 24.23 5.51 4.09
CA CYS A 72 24.66 5.47 2.70
C CYS A 72 26.07 6.05 2.64
N SER A 73 27.08 5.18 2.61
CA SER A 73 28.40 5.55 2.09
C SER A 73 28.24 5.88 0.60
N SER A 74 28.56 7.13 0.28
CA SER A 74 28.69 7.72 -1.06
C SER A 74 29.66 6.97 -1.95
#